data_AF-A0A485LDP3-F1
#
_entry.id   AF-A0A485LDP3-F1
#
_cell.length_a   1.000
_cell.length_b   1.000
_cell.length_c   1.000
_cell.angle_alpha   90.00
_cell.angle_beta   90.00
_cell.angle_gamma   90.00
#
_symmetry.space_group_name_H-M   'P 1'
#
loop_
_entity.id
_entity.type
_entity.pdbx_description
1 polymer ?
#
loop_
_entity_poly.entity_id
_entity_poly.type
_entity_poly.pdbx_seq_one_letter_code
_entity_poly.pdbx_strand_id
1 'polypeptide(L)'
;MRQDPVLVGRVRELQQQIEKLQTAQREFRQEQAFQLHLYKAERSSKFHFMSPVPSPLQKTIFKEMENSAGNLVTTHNGISDVLVDYYSDLFAPPSTGG
;
A
#
# COMPACT_ATOMS: atom_id res chain seq x y z
N MET A 1 6.49 58.60 41.46
CA MET A 1 5.21 58.02 41.00
C MET A 1 4.87 56.85 41.91
N ARG A 2 3.73 56.86 42.59
CA ARG A 2 3.26 55.74 43.43
C ARG A 2 2.43 54.83 42.54
N GLN A 3 2.76 53.54 42.45
CA GLN A 3 1.93 52.57 41.74
C GLN A 3 0.66 52.30 42.55
N ASP A 4 -0.48 52.25 41.87
CA ASP A 4 -1.76 51.88 42.47
C ASP A 4 -1.74 50.38 42.82
N PRO A 5 -1.84 50.01 44.12
CA PRO A 5 -1.78 48.62 44.54
C PRO A 5 -2.90 47.75 43.93
N VAL A 6 -4.04 48.34 43.58
CA VAL A 6 -5.16 47.61 42.94
C VAL A 6 -4.80 47.22 41.51
N LEU A 7 -4.18 48.13 40.76
CA LEU A 7 -3.73 47.86 39.39
C LEU A 7 -2.62 46.80 39.38
N VAL A 8 -1.69 46.86 40.33
CA VAL A 8 -0.61 45.86 40.45
C VAL A 8 -1.17 44.46 40.75
N GLY A 9 -2.18 44.38 41.62
CA GLY A 9 -2.87 43.11 41.91
C GLY A 9 -3.53 42.52 40.66
N ARG A 10 -4.26 43.35 39.90
CA ARG A 10 -4.95 42.91 38.70
C ARG A 10 -4.02 42.49 37.56
N VAL A 11 -2.88 43.17 37.42
CA VAL A 11 -1.83 42.77 36.46
C VAL A 11 -1.25 41.39 36.82
N ARG A 12 -1.00 41.12 38.12
CA ARG A 12 -0.53 39.78 38.54
C ARG A 12 -1.53 38.68 38.27
N GLU A 13 -2.81 38.91 38.52
CA GLU A 13 -3.87 37.94 38.21
C GLU A 13 -3.94 37.63 36.71
N LEU A 14 -3.89 38.66 35.87
CA LEU A 14 -3.85 38.48 34.41
C LEU A 14 -2.60 37.71 33.97
N GLN A 15 -1.43 38.01 34.54
CA GLN A 15 -0.20 37.28 34.27
C GLN A 15 -0.36 35.78 34.55
N GLN A 16 -0.94 35.43 35.71
CA GLN A 16 -1.19 34.03 36.09
C GLN A 16 -2.20 33.34 35.18
N GLN A 17 -3.24 34.05 34.74
CA GLN A 17 -4.21 33.50 33.79
C GLN A 17 -3.57 33.22 32.43
N ILE A 18 -2.71 34.11 31.95
CA ILE A 18 -1.97 33.92 30.69
C ILE A 18 -1.04 32.70 30.80
N GLU A 19 -0.29 32.56 31.90
CA GLU A 19 0.60 31.42 32.12
C GLU A 19 -0.17 30.10 32.15
N LYS A 20 -1.32 30.05 32.84
CA LYS A 20 -2.20 28.88 32.83
C LYS A 20 -2.68 28.53 31.42
N LEU A 21 -3.10 29.52 30.65
CA LEU A 21 -3.58 29.32 29.29
C LEU A 21 -2.48 28.78 28.37
N GLN A 22 -1.27 29.34 28.46
CA GLN A 22 -0.12 28.89 27.69
C GLN A 22 0.30 27.46 28.05
N THR A 23 0.24 27.11 29.33
CA THR A 23 0.54 25.75 29.81
C THR A 23 -0.48 24.75 29.28
N ALA A 24 -1.77 25.03 29.44
CA ALA A 24 -2.84 24.19 28.90
C ALA A 24 -2.73 24.01 27.38
N GLN A 25 -2.40 25.07 26.64
CA GLN A 25 -2.20 24.98 25.19
C GLN A 25 -1.00 24.09 24.82
N ARG A 26 0.09 24.14 25.60
CA ARG A 26 1.25 23.28 25.39
C ARG A 26 0.90 21.80 25.61
N GLU A 27 0.25 21.51 26.73
CA GLU A 27 -0.18 20.15 27.09
C GLU A 27 -1.15 19.58 26.04
N PHE A 28 -2.13 20.37 25.60
CA PHE A 28 -3.07 19.96 24.55
C PHE A 28 -2.37 19.58 23.24
N ARG A 29 -1.36 20.36 22.82
CA ARG A 29 -0.57 20.04 21.61
C ARG A 29 0.27 18.78 21.79
N GLN A 30 0.83 18.55 22.97
CA GLN A 30 1.59 17.33 23.26
C GLN A 30 0.68 16.11 23.23
N GLU A 31 -0.49 16.18 23.85
CA GLU A 31 -1.47 15.09 23.85
C GLU A 31 -1.94 14.76 22.43
N GLN A 32 -2.28 15.77 21.61
CA GLN A 32 -2.63 15.54 20.21
C GLN A 32 -1.51 14.85 19.42
N ALA A 33 -0.26 15.28 19.60
CA ALA A 33 0.88 14.67 18.92
C ALA A 33 1.08 13.21 19.37
N PHE A 34 0.90 12.93 20.66
CA PHE A 34 0.99 11.59 21.22
C PHE A 34 -0.12 10.66 20.69
N GLN A 35 -1.38 11.11 20.68
CA GLN A 35 -2.50 10.36 20.13
C GLN A 35 -2.30 10.03 18.64
N LEU A 36 -1.81 11.00 17.86
CA LEU A 36 -1.47 10.78 16.46
C LEU A 36 -0.34 9.74 16.29
N HIS A 37 0.66 9.77 17.16
CA HIS A 37 1.74 8.79 17.16
C HIS A 37 1.22 7.38 17.43
N LEU A 38 0.38 7.20 18.46
CA LEU A 38 -0.25 5.92 18.76
C LEU A 38 -1.09 5.41 17.60
N TYR A 39 -1.94 6.26 17.01
CA TYR A 39 -2.75 5.89 15.84
C TYR A 39 -1.89 5.40 14.67
N LYS A 40 -0.79 6.10 14.38
CA LYS A 40 0.16 5.69 13.32
C LYS A 40 0.83 4.36 13.65
N ALA A 41 1.27 4.17 14.89
CA ALA A 41 1.91 2.93 15.34
C ALA A 41 0.96 1.73 15.26
N GLU A 42 -0.31 1.89 15.64
CA GLU A 42 -1.32 0.84 15.49
C GLU A 42 -1.58 0.50 14.02
N ARG A 43 -1.65 1.51 13.16
CA ARG A 43 -1.87 1.31 11.71
C ARG A 43 -0.67 0.63 11.06
N SER A 44 0.55 1.02 11.40
CA SER A 44 1.76 0.37 10.88
C SER A 44 1.91 -1.05 11.42
N SER A 45 1.63 -1.27 12.70
CA SER A 45 1.63 -2.60 13.30
C SER A 45 0.64 -3.52 12.58
N LYS A 46 -0.61 -3.09 12.41
CA LYS A 46 -1.61 -3.86 11.65
C LYS A 46 -1.14 -4.15 10.23
N PHE A 47 -0.51 -3.21 9.53
CA PHE A 47 -0.01 -3.44 8.17
C PHE A 47 1.09 -4.51 8.09
N HIS A 48 1.97 -4.62 9.10
CA HIS A 48 3.03 -5.64 9.12
C HIS A 48 2.55 -7.03 9.59
N PHE A 49 1.44 -7.11 10.31
CA PHE A 49 0.86 -8.38 10.79
C PHE A 49 -0.39 -8.82 10.01
N MET A 50 -0.88 -8.03 9.06
CA MET A 50 -1.91 -8.50 8.13
C MET A 50 -1.29 -9.55 7.22
N SER A 51 -1.81 -10.77 7.28
CA SER A 51 -1.50 -11.79 6.27
C SER A 51 -1.81 -11.20 4.89
N PRO A 52 -0.90 -11.29 3.91
CA PRO A 52 -1.15 -10.75 2.58
C PRO A 52 -2.48 -11.29 2.09
N VAL A 53 -3.41 -10.38 1.76
CA VAL A 53 -4.66 -10.78 1.13
C VAL A 53 -4.26 -11.43 -0.19
N PRO A 54 -4.51 -12.74 -0.38
CA PRO A 54 -4.19 -13.37 -1.65
C PRO A 54 -5.01 -12.63 -2.69
N SER A 55 -4.33 -11.91 -3.57
CA SER A 55 -4.97 -11.42 -4.79
C SER A 55 -5.62 -12.65 -5.43
N PRO A 56 -6.91 -12.62 -5.80
CA PRO A 56 -7.48 -13.66 -6.63
C PRO A 56 -6.52 -13.78 -7.80
N LEU A 57 -5.87 -14.94 -7.95
CA LEU A 57 -5.06 -15.22 -9.12
C LEU A 57 -6.00 -14.98 -10.29
N GLN A 58 -5.87 -13.83 -10.95
CA GLN A 58 -6.49 -13.65 -12.24
C GLN A 58 -5.90 -14.80 -13.02
N LYS A 59 -6.73 -15.77 -13.39
CA LYS A 59 -6.35 -16.80 -14.34
C LYS A 59 -5.81 -15.99 -15.49
N THR A 60 -4.49 -15.93 -15.63
CA THR A 60 -3.87 -15.45 -16.85
C THR A 60 -4.61 -16.20 -17.92
N ILE A 61 -5.15 -15.47 -18.89
CA ILE A 61 -5.76 -16.05 -20.07
C ILE A 61 -4.63 -16.88 -20.65
N PHE A 62 -4.55 -18.16 -20.26
CA PHE A 62 -3.72 -19.12 -20.92
C PHE A 62 -4.24 -19.03 -22.34
N LYS A 63 -3.40 -18.52 -23.23
CA LYS A 63 -3.73 -18.49 -24.64
C LYS A 63 -3.93 -19.96 -24.99
N GLU A 64 -5.19 -20.33 -25.08
CA GLU A 64 -5.66 -21.66 -25.38
C GLU A 64 -4.91 -22.12 -26.64
N MET A 65 -4.09 -23.16 -26.50
CA MET A 65 -3.22 -23.65 -27.56
C MET A 65 -3.91 -24.80 -28.25
N GLU A 66 -4.17 -24.66 -29.54
CA GLU A 66 -4.77 -25.72 -30.36
C GLU A 66 -3.67 -26.49 -31.09
N ASN A 67 -3.85 -27.80 -31.24
CA ASN A 67 -3.00 -28.59 -32.12
C ASN A 67 -3.37 -28.40 -33.59
N SER A 68 -2.57 -28.96 -34.49
CA SER A 68 -2.81 -28.94 -35.95
C SER A 68 -4.15 -29.59 -36.36
N ALA A 69 -4.74 -30.42 -35.50
CA ALA A 69 -6.08 -31.00 -35.68
C ALA A 69 -7.21 -30.11 -35.13
N GLY A 70 -6.91 -28.90 -34.63
CA GLY A 70 -7.89 -27.95 -34.09
C GLY A 70 -8.42 -28.31 -32.70
N ASN A 71 -7.77 -29.23 -31.99
CA ASN A 71 -8.18 -29.62 -30.64
C ASN A 71 -7.44 -28.78 -29.60
N LEU A 72 -8.18 -28.31 -28.59
CA LEU A 72 -7.61 -27.56 -27.48
C LEU A 72 -6.68 -28.43 -26.63
N VAL A 73 -5.46 -27.97 -26.43
CA VAL A 73 -4.42 -28.66 -25.69
C VAL A 73 -4.22 -28.00 -24.34
N THR A 74 -4.55 -28.74 -23.28
CA THR A 74 -4.48 -28.28 -21.88
C THR A 74 -3.43 -29.02 -21.06
N THR A 75 -2.83 -30.07 -21.62
CA THR A 75 -1.80 -30.88 -20.95
C THR A 75 -0.40 -30.40 -21.29
N HIS A 76 0.53 -30.49 -20.33
CA HIS A 76 1.92 -30.06 -20.52
C HIS A 76 2.60 -30.76 -21.71
N ASN A 77 2.40 -32.08 -21.84
CA ASN A 77 2.98 -32.85 -22.93
C ASN A 77 2.42 -32.42 -24.29
N GLY A 78 1.10 -32.21 -24.37
CA GLY A 78 0.51 -31.76 -25.62
C GLY A 78 0.98 -30.36 -26.01
N ILE A 79 1.18 -29.45 -25.05
CA ILE A 79 1.73 -28.11 -25.35
C ILE A 79 3.14 -28.23 -25.93
N SER A 80 3.95 -29.14 -25.37
CA SER A 80 5.29 -29.41 -25.89
C SER A 80 5.25 -29.93 -27.33
N ASP A 81 4.33 -30.85 -27.64
CA ASP A 81 4.20 -31.42 -28.98
C ASP A 81 3.78 -30.35 -30.01
N VAL A 82 2.80 -29.51 -29.67
CA VAL A 82 2.36 -28.40 -30.55
C VAL A 82 3.48 -27.41 -30.82
N LEU A 83 4.29 -27.09 -29.80
CA LEU A 83 5.45 -26.22 -29.99
C LEU A 83 6.52 -26.86 -30.87
N VAL A 84 6.77 -28.16 -30.71
CA VAL A 84 7.72 -28.91 -31.54
C VAL A 84 7.27 -28.91 -33.01
N ASP A 85 5.99 -29.17 -33.28
CA ASP A 85 5.43 -29.13 -34.63
C ASP A 85 5.58 -27.73 -35.24
N TYR A 86 5.18 -26.68 -34.50
CA TYR A 86 5.27 -25.30 -34.95
C TYR A 86 6.69 -24.88 -35.35
N TYR A 87 7.68 -25.20 -34.49
CA TYR A 87 9.08 -24.87 -34.80
C TYR A 87 9.64 -25.77 -35.90
N SER A 88 9.20 -27.02 -36.02
CA SER A 88 9.59 -27.92 -37.10
C SER A 88 9.14 -27.39 -38.45
N ASP A 89 7.91 -26.90 -38.56
CA ASP A 89 7.36 -26.31 -39.79
C ASP A 89 8.07 -24.99 -40.17
N LEU A 90 8.39 -24.14 -39.18
CA LEU A 90 9.12 -22.88 -39.40
C LEU A 90 10.52 -23.09 -39.99
N PHE A 91 11.18 -24.17 -39.60
CA PHE A 91 12.54 -24.49 -40.04
C PHE A 91 12.60 -25.64 -41.06
N ALA A 92 11.43 -26.10 -41.54
CA ALA A 92 11.39 -27.10 -42.58
C ALA A 92 11.99 -26.52 -43.88
N PRO A 93 12.84 -27.27 -44.60
CA PRO A 93 13.33 -26.83 -45.89
C PRO A 93 12.14 -26.65 -46.85
N PRO A 94 12.16 -25.61 -47.71
CA PRO A 94 11.08 -25.39 -48.66
C PRO A 94 10.90 -26.65 -49.51
N SER A 95 9.66 -27.14 -49.58
CA SER A 95 9.31 -28.27 -50.42
C SER A 95 9.68 -27.94 -51.86
N THR A 96 10.64 -28.69 -52.40
CA THR A 96 10.95 -28.67 -53.83
C THR A 96 9.79 -29.35 -54.55
N GLY A 97 8.78 -28.56 -54.90
CA GLY A 97 7.72 -28.99 -55.80
C GLY A 97 8.30 -29.35 -57.16
N GLY A 98 8.13 -30.61 -57.55
CA GLY A 98 8.25 -31.07 -58.94
C GLY A 98 6.96 -30.85 -59.70
#